data_AF-A0A969UQ21-F1
#
_entry.id   AF-A0A969UQ21-F1
#
_cell.length_a   1.000
_cell.length_b   1.000
_cell.length_c   1.000
_cell.angle_alpha   90.00
_cell.angle_beta   90.00
_cell.angle_gamma   90.00
#
_symmetry.space_group_name_H-M   'P 1'
#
loop_
_entity.id
_entity.type
_entity.pdbx_description
1 polymer ?
#
loop_
_entity_poly.entity_id
_entity_poly.type
_entity_poly.pdbx_seq_one_letter_code
_entity_poly.pdbx_strand_id
1 'polypeptide(L)'
;MNHYCYVWIENWCKENGWTEPFVRERREYWAFPPNAVMPLPIPNQALRLIKAENGLSPDEKIWCKVAVCMAATAIGFSCLLASPMPLVTAFAFCAFIVAQLEVED
;
A
#
# COMPACT_ATOMS: atom_id res chain seq x y z
N MET A 1 1.46 -5.82 -2.02
CA MET A 1 0.82 -4.99 -0.98
C MET A 1 -0.49 -4.45 -1.51
N ASN A 2 -1.56 -4.42 -0.70
CA ASN A 2 -2.69 -3.56 -1.04
C ASN A 2 -2.35 -2.13 -0.58
N HIS A 3 -2.36 -1.18 -1.51
CA HIS A 3 -2.00 0.22 -1.22
C HIS A 3 -3.14 1.02 -0.61
N TYR A 4 -4.36 0.49 -0.67
CA TYR A 4 -5.56 1.18 -0.23
C TYR A 4 -6.33 0.30 0.74
N CYS A 5 -6.86 0.92 1.80
CA CYS A 5 -7.83 0.26 2.67
C CYS A 5 -9.22 0.35 2.02
N TYR A 6 -9.92 -0.78 1.94
CA TYR A 6 -11.28 -0.84 1.38
C TYR A 6 -12.22 0.18 2.04
N VAL A 7 -12.14 0.32 3.37
CA VAL A 7 -12.98 1.25 4.16
C VAL A 7 -12.78 2.70 3.74
N TRP A 8 -11.56 3.11 3.35
CA TRP A 8 -11.31 4.49 2.91
C TRP A 8 -12.00 4.79 1.59
N ILE A 9 -11.98 3.81 0.68
CA ILE A 9 -12.62 3.90 -0.62
C ILE A 9 -14.14 3.89 -0.47
N GLU A 10 -14.66 3.03 0.41
CA GLU A 10 -16.08 2.99 0.75
C GLU A 10 -16.57 4.33 1.30
N ASN A 11 -15.82 4.94 2.23
CA ASN A 11 -16.14 6.26 2.76
C ASN A 11 -16.14 7.34 1.67
N TRP A 12 -15.11 7.36 0.82
CA TRP A 12 -15.04 8.31 -0.30
C TRP A 12 -16.21 8.12 -1.28
N CYS A 13 -16.56 6.88 -1.61
CA CYS A 13 -17.71 6.58 -2.47
C CYS A 13 -19.00 7.16 -1.86
N LYS A 14 -19.23 6.90 -0.57
CA LYS A 14 -20.41 7.39 0.16
C LYS A 14 -20.50 8.92 0.19
N GLU A 15 -19.38 9.60 0.38
CA GLU A 15 -19.31 11.07 0.40
C GLU A 15 -19.55 11.69 -0.99
N ASN A 16 -19.16 10.99 -2.06
CA ASN A 16 -19.29 11.48 -3.44
C ASN A 16 -20.56 10.98 -4.15
N GLY A 17 -21.46 10.28 -3.45
CA GLY A 17 -22.71 9.74 -4.00
C GLY A 17 -22.53 8.53 -4.92
N TRP A 18 -21.40 7.84 -4.82
CA TRP A 18 -21.16 6.55 -5.48
C TRP A 18 -21.71 5.41 -4.64
N THR A 19 -21.99 4.27 -5.27
CA THR A 19 -22.37 3.05 -4.56
C THR A 19 -21.19 2.41 -3.83
N GLU A 20 -21.47 1.35 -3.07
CA GLU A 20 -20.44 0.52 -2.44
C GLU A 20 -19.42 0.03 -3.49
N PRO A 21 -18.11 0.20 -3.24
CA PRO A 21 -17.07 -0.21 -4.17
C PRO A 21 -16.88 -1.72 -4.16
N PHE A 22 -16.52 -2.30 -5.30
CA PHE A 22 -16.14 -3.70 -5.40
C PHE A 22 -14.83 -3.83 -6.18
N VAL A 23 -14.10 -4.92 -5.95
CA VAL A 23 -12.82 -5.19 -6.60
C VAL A 23 -13.06 -6.09 -7.80
N ARG A 24 -12.70 -5.64 -9.00
CA ARG A 24 -12.86 -6.42 -10.24
C ARG A 24 -11.58 -7.21 -10.56
N GLU A 25 -10.47 -6.50 -10.70
CA GLU A 25 -9.13 -7.05 -10.93
C GLU A 25 -8.18 -6.67 -9.78
N ARG A 26 -6.91 -7.12 -9.84
CA ARG A 26 -5.94 -6.84 -8.78
C ARG A 26 -5.80 -5.33 -8.56
N ARG A 27 -6.30 -4.86 -7.41
CA ARG A 27 -6.20 -3.48 -6.92
C ARG A 27 -7.02 -2.45 -7.70
N GLU A 28 -7.92 -2.90 -8.56
CA GLU A 28 -8.87 -2.00 -9.24
C GLU A 28 -10.20 -1.96 -8.50
N TYR A 29 -10.54 -0.77 -8.01
CA TYR A 29 -11.80 -0.52 -7.33
C TYR A 29 -12.79 0.07 -8.31
N TRP A 30 -13.97 -0.53 -8.35
CA TRP A 30 -15.06 -0.15 -9.24
C TRP A 30 -16.29 0.17 -8.41
N ALA A 31 -17.04 1.18 -8.82
CA ALA A 31 -18.30 1.55 -8.17
C ALA A 31 -19.22 2.20 -9.21
N PHE A 32 -20.51 2.31 -8.90
CA PHE A 32 -21.45 3.04 -9.76
C PHE A 32 -21.41 4.52 -9.39
N PRO A 33 -21.09 5.43 -10.33
CA PRO A 33 -21.22 6.86 -10.11
C PRO A 33 -22.68 7.28 -9.90
N PRO A 34 -22.92 8.48 -9.35
CA PRO A 34 -24.28 9.00 -9.21
C PRO A 34 -24.99 9.06 -10.57
N ASN A 35 -26.21 8.52 -10.62
CA ASN A 35 -27.06 8.45 -11.82
C ASN A 35 -26.52 7.57 -12.97
N ALA A 36 -25.48 6.77 -12.74
CA ALA A 36 -24.92 5.89 -13.76
C ALA A 36 -25.48 4.46 -13.67
N VAL A 37 -25.65 3.81 -14.82
CA VAL A 37 -26.17 2.44 -14.95
C VAL A 37 -25.05 1.41 -15.14
N MET A 38 -23.80 1.86 -15.22
CA MET A 38 -22.62 1.03 -15.43
C MET A 38 -21.57 1.34 -14.36
N PRO A 39 -20.90 0.33 -13.78
CA PRO A 39 -19.81 0.57 -12.86
C PRO A 39 -18.62 1.14 -13.63
N LEU A 40 -17.95 2.13 -13.03
CA LEU A 40 -16.73 2.74 -13.54
C LEU A 40 -15.58 2.50 -12.56
N PRO A 41 -14.32 2.45 -13.04
CA PRO A 41 -13.18 2.42 -12.15
C PRO A 41 -13.14 3.74 -11.36
N ILE A 42 -12.82 3.65 -10.07
CA ILE A 42 -12.64 4.82 -9.24
C ILE A 42 -11.45 5.62 -9.78
N PRO A 43 -11.58 6.94 -9.99
CA PRO A 43 -10.51 7.74 -10.58
C PRO A 43 -9.19 7.61 -9.81
N ASN A 44 -8.08 7.38 -10.51
CA ASN A 44 -6.74 7.31 -9.89
C ASN A 44 -6.43 8.57 -9.07
N GLN A 45 -6.90 9.74 -9.50
CA GLN A 45 -6.77 11.00 -8.75
C GLN A 45 -7.47 10.93 -7.39
N ALA A 46 -8.69 10.37 -7.34
CA ALA A 46 -9.42 10.17 -6.08
C ALA A 46 -8.67 9.18 -5.18
N LEU A 47 -8.20 8.06 -5.73
CA LEU A 47 -7.40 7.08 -4.97
C LEU A 47 -6.14 7.73 -4.37
N ARG A 48 -5.43 8.58 -5.14
CA ARG A 48 -4.26 9.32 -4.64
C ARG A 48 -4.61 10.28 -3.51
N LEU A 49 -5.73 11.00 -3.62
CA LEU A 49 -6.22 11.90 -2.55
C LEU A 49 -6.57 11.11 -1.29
N ILE A 50 -7.31 10.01 -1.42
CA ILE A 50 -7.65 9.12 -0.29
C ILE A 50 -6.40 8.63 0.42
N LYS A 51 -5.36 8.23 -0.33
CA LYS A 51 -4.07 7.79 0.23
C LYS A 51 -3.29 8.94 0.88
N ALA A 52 -3.32 10.14 0.31
CA ALA A 52 -2.67 11.31 0.88
C ALA A 52 -3.30 11.72 2.22
N GLU A 53 -4.63 11.59 2.36
CA GLU A 53 -5.37 11.91 3.58
C GLU A 53 -5.19 10.86 4.68
N ASN A 54 -5.21 9.57 4.34
CA ASN A 54 -5.20 8.47 5.31
C ASN A 54 -3.79 7.91 5.60
N GLY A 55 -2.80 8.21 4.74
CA GLY A 55 -1.42 7.75 4.86
C GLY A 55 -1.22 6.29 4.45
N LEU A 56 -0.36 5.57 5.18
CA LEU A 56 -0.01 4.17 4.87
C LEU A 56 -1.15 3.21 5.17
N SER A 57 -1.42 2.32 4.21
CA SER A 57 -2.40 1.25 4.38
C SER A 57 -2.00 0.28 5.51
N PRO A 58 -2.96 -0.46 6.10
CA PRO A 58 -2.64 -1.49 7.09
C PRO A 58 -1.62 -2.52 6.59
N ASP A 59 -1.74 -2.93 5.32
CA ASP A 59 -0.78 -3.84 4.67
C ASP A 59 0.59 -3.18 4.57
N GLU A 60 0.67 -1.93 4.11
CA GLU A 60 1.93 -1.20 4.01
C GLU A 60 2.62 -1.04 5.36
N LYS A 61 1.85 -0.77 6.41
CA LYS A 61 2.36 -0.72 7.79
C LYS A 61 2.96 -2.05 8.24
N ILE A 62 2.35 -3.19 7.86
CA ILE A 62 2.90 -4.52 8.17
C ILE A 62 4.23 -4.73 7.45
N TRP A 63 4.30 -4.40 6.15
CA TRP A 63 5.53 -4.54 5.38
C TRP A 63 6.65 -3.62 5.88
N CYS A 64 6.34 -2.38 6.27
CA CYS A 64 7.29 -1.50 6.93
C CYS A 64 7.79 -2.08 8.26
N LYS A 65 6.91 -2.67 9.08
CA LYS A 65 7.33 -3.34 10.32
C LYS A 65 8.26 -4.53 10.04
N VAL A 66 7.95 -5.33 9.02
CA VAL A 66 8.81 -6.45 8.60
C VAL A 66 10.19 -5.96 8.17
N ALA A 67 10.25 -4.87 7.40
CA ALA A 67 11.52 -4.26 6.98
C ALA A 67 12.36 -3.81 8.19
N VAL A 68 11.73 -3.14 9.16
CA VAL A 68 12.40 -2.69 10.39
C VAL A 68 12.90 -3.87 11.24
N CYS A 69 12.07 -4.89 11.43
CA CYS A 69 12.46 -6.09 12.15
C CYS A 69 13.66 -6.77 11.50
N MET A 70 13.68 -6.86 10.17
CA MET A 70 14.79 -7.51 9.46
C MET A 70 16.08 -6.67 9.48
N ALA A 71 15.96 -5.34 9.40
CA ALA A 71 17.12 -4.46 9.62
C ALA A 71 17.69 -4.63 11.04
N ALA A 72 16.82 -4.75 12.06
CA ALA A 72 17.26 -4.97 13.44
C ALA A 72 17.96 -6.32 13.63
N THR A 73 17.44 -7.41 13.04
CA THR A 73 18.11 -8.72 13.10
C THR A 73 19.44 -8.71 12.35
N ALA A 74 19.52 -8.02 11.21
CA ALA A 74 20.75 -7.87 10.44
C ALA A 74 21.85 -7.15 11.23
N ILE A 75 21.51 -6.14 12.05
CA ILE A 75 22.46 -5.50 12.97
C ILE A 75 23.01 -6.53 13.96
N GLY A 76 22.15 -7.34 14.58
CA GLY A 76 22.57 -8.40 15.51
C GLY A 76 23.49 -9.43 14.85
N PHE A 77 23.13 -9.89 13.65
CA PHE A 77 23.98 -10.81 12.88
C PHE A 77 25.31 -10.18 12.45
N SER A 78 25.31 -8.90 12.09
CA SER A 78 26.55 -8.19 11.73
C SER A 78 27.53 -8.13 12.91
N CYS A 79 27.03 -7.91 14.13
CA CYS A 79 27.85 -7.97 15.34
C CYS A 79 28.39 -9.37 15.63
N LEU A 80 27.57 -10.42 15.46
CA LEU A 80 27.97 -11.81 15.73
C LEU A 80 29.00 -12.33 14.71
N LEU A 81 28.82 -12.01 13.44
CA LEU A 81 29.68 -12.45 12.33
C LEU A 81 30.85 -11.50 12.07
N ALA A 82 30.92 -10.37 12.78
CA ALA A 82 31.87 -9.27 12.59
C ALA A 82 32.06 -8.88 11.10
N SER A 83 31.00 -9.00 10.30
CA SER A 83 31.05 -8.79 8.85
C SER A 83 29.90 -7.89 8.39
N PRO A 84 30.14 -7.07 7.34
CA PRO A 84 29.14 -6.12 6.83
C PRO A 84 28.10 -6.77 5.90
N MET A 85 28.29 -8.05 5.52
CA MET A 85 27.44 -8.75 4.56
C MET A 85 25.94 -8.77 4.94
N PRO A 86 25.54 -9.08 6.19
CA PRO A 86 24.11 -9.07 6.59
C PRO A 86 23.46 -7.68 6.47
N LEU A 87 24.24 -6.62 6.65
CA LEU A 87 23.74 -5.25 6.55
C LEU A 87 23.42 -4.86 5.10
N VAL A 88 24.26 -5.29 4.15
CA VAL A 88 24.02 -5.07 2.72
C VAL A 88 22.77 -5.81 2.25
N THR A 89 22.54 -7.04 2.74
CA THR A 89 21.32 -7.78 2.41
C THR A 89 20.06 -7.11 2.96
N ALA A 90 20.13 -6.55 4.18
CA ALA A 90 19.02 -5.81 4.76
C ALA A 90 18.71 -4.54 3.96
N PHE A 91 19.75 -3.81 3.54
CA PHE A 91 19.60 -2.65 2.67
C PHE A 91 18.92 -3.01 1.34
N ALA A 92 19.38 -4.07 0.66
CA ALA A 92 18.80 -4.50 -0.61
C ALA A 92 17.32 -4.88 -0.49
N PHE A 93 16.94 -5.55 0.60
CA PHE A 93 15.54 -5.88 0.86
C PHE A 93 14.69 -4.66 1.21
N CYS A 94 15.23 -3.70 1.98
CA CYS A 94 14.56 -2.43 2.22
C CYS A 94 14.30 -1.70 0.89
N ALA A 95 15.28 -1.65 -0.01
CA ALA A 95 15.11 -1.07 -1.34
C ALA A 95 14.02 -1.80 -2.16
N PHE A 96 13.98 -3.13 -2.10
CA PHE A 96 12.92 -3.92 -2.75
C PHE A 96 11.52 -3.60 -2.18
N ILE A 97 11.38 -3.49 -0.85
CA ILE A 97 10.10 -3.10 -0.22
C ILE A 97 9.68 -1.69 -0.64
N VAL A 98 10.63 -0.75 -0.69
CA VAL A 98 10.37 0.62 -1.13
C VAL A 98 9.90 0.64 -2.59
N ALA A 99 10.55 -0.12 -3.47
CA ALA A 99 10.10 -0.27 -4.86
C ALA A 99 8.68 -0.86 -4.97
N GLN A 100 8.30 -1.76 -4.06
CA GLN A 100 6.94 -2.31 -3.98
C GLN A 100 5.92 -1.39 -3.31
N LEU A 101 6.36 -0.30 -2.66
CA LEU A 101 5.51 0.70 -2.02
C LEU A 101 5.08 1.79 -3.02
N GLU A 102 5.92 2.07 -4.01
CA GLU A 102 5.59 2.97 -5.11
C GLU A 102 4.35 2.44 -5.85
N VAL A 103 3.35 3.31 -6.01
CA VAL A 103 2.12 3.01 -6.74
C VAL A 103 2.37 3.43 -8.19
N GLU A 104 2.27 2.49 -9.12
CA GLU A 104 2.36 2.73 -10.56
C GLU A 104 1.34 3.81 -10.98
N ASP A 105 1.75 4.72 -11.86
CA ASP A 105 0.97 5.92 -12.24
C ASP A 105 -0.32 5.63 -13.02
#